data_AF-A0A960CL68-F1
#
_entry.id   AF-A0A960CL68-F1
#
_cell.length_a   1.000
_cell.length_b   1.000
_cell.length_c   1.000
_cell.angle_alpha   90.00
_cell.angle_beta   90.00
_cell.angle_gamma   90.00
#
_symmetry.space_group_name_H-M   'P 1'
#
loop_
_entity.id
_entity.type
_entity.pdbx_description
1 polymer ?
#
loop_
_entity_poly.entity_id
_entity_poly.type
_entity_poly.pdbx_seq_one_letter_code
_entity_poly.pdbx_strand_id
1 'polypeptide(L)'
;ARFEFRWNDQFALSLDPDTAREFHDETLPAEPAKTAHFCSMCGPKFCSMRITQDVRDAMATKSEEFAAHGNRVYIPLENSQP
;
A
#
# COMPACT_ATOMS: atom_id res chain seq x y z
N ALA A 1 8.99 -6.40 -2.31
CA ALA A 1 9.92 -5.25 -2.26
C ALA A 1 9.18 -3.92 -2.40
N ARG A 2 8.72 -3.51 -3.59
CA ARG A 2 8.09 -2.18 -3.79
C ARG A 2 6.84 -1.93 -2.94
N PHE A 3 5.84 -2.83 -3.02
CA PHE A 3 4.58 -2.67 -2.27
C PHE A 3 4.77 -2.75 -0.75
N GLU A 4 5.83 -3.44 -0.30
CA GLU A 4 6.18 -3.65 1.10
C GLU A 4 7.19 -2.61 1.60
N PHE A 5 7.53 -1.60 0.78
CA PHE A 5 8.49 -0.55 1.11
C PHE A 5 9.89 -1.04 1.53
N ARG A 6 10.30 -2.22 1.05
CA ARG A 6 11.67 -2.72 1.21
C ARG A 6 12.56 -2.11 0.14
N TRP A 7 12.97 -0.86 0.34
CA TRP A 7 13.70 -0.07 -0.67
C TRP A 7 15.04 -0.69 -1.05
N ASN A 8 15.82 -1.15 -0.07
CA ASN A 8 17.11 -1.78 -0.36
C ASN A 8 16.97 -3.03 -1.22
N ASP A 9 15.94 -3.84 -0.96
CA ASP A 9 15.65 -5.02 -1.78
C ASP A 9 15.15 -4.61 -3.18
N GLN A 10 14.38 -3.52 -3.28
CA GLN A 10 13.95 -2.99 -4.57
C GLN A 10 15.13 -2.52 -5.42
N PHE A 11 16.13 -1.85 -4.83
CA PHE A 11 17.35 -1.47 -5.55
C PHE A 11 18.18 -2.69 -5.92
N ALA A 12 18.37 -3.65 -5.00
CA ALA A 12 19.14 -4.86 -5.29
C ALA A 12 18.52 -5.72 -6.41
N LEU A 13 17.20 -5.63 -6.61
CA LEU A 13 16.48 -6.35 -7.66
C LEU A 13 16.36 -5.57 -8.98
N SER A 14 16.79 -4.30 -9.05
CA SER A 14 16.78 -3.55 -10.31
C SER A 14 17.93 -3.98 -11.22
N LEU A 15 17.80 -3.67 -12.52
CA LEU A 15 18.86 -3.92 -13.49
C LEU A 15 20.12 -3.11 -13.19
N ASP A 16 19.93 -1.90 -12.67
CA ASP A 16 20.98 -1.00 -12.20
C ASP A 16 20.63 -0.53 -10.78
N PRO A 17 21.20 -1.16 -9.74
CA PRO A 17 20.94 -0.82 -8.33
C PRO A 17 21.44 0.56 -7.93
N ASP A 18 22.54 1.02 -8.52
CA ASP A 18 23.19 2.27 -8.14
C ASP A 18 22.36 3.46 -8.64
N THR A 19 21.97 3.44 -9.92
CA THR A 19 21.08 4.47 -10.50
C THR A 19 19.72 4.50 -9.79
N ALA A 20 19.16 3.33 -9.44
CA ALA A 20 17.86 3.28 -8.76
C ALA A 20 17.91 3.91 -7.35
N ARG A 21 19.04 3.77 -6.65
CA ARG A 21 19.28 4.39 -5.35
C ARG A 21 19.49 5.89 -5.48
N GLU A 22 20.29 6.32 -6.45
CA GLU A 22 20.57 7.73 -6.72
C GLU A 22 19.27 8.51 -6.93
N PHE A 23 18.37 8.03 -7.79
CA PHE A 23 17.08 8.69 -8.07
C PHE A 23 16.16 8.77 -6.84
N HIS A 24 16.23 7.79 -5.93
CA HIS A 24 15.50 7.87 -4.67
C HIS A 24 16.13 8.93 -3.74
N ASP A 25 17.46 8.95 -3.66
CA ASP A 25 18.22 9.74 -2.70
C ASP A 25 18.37 11.21 -3.08
N GLU A 26 18.16 11.56 -4.35
CA GLU A 26 18.05 12.95 -4.81
C GLU A 26 17.08 13.79 -3.95
N THR A 27 16.01 13.16 -3.46
CA THR A 27 14.94 13.83 -2.70
C THR A 27 14.80 13.31 -1.27
N LEU A 28 15.21 12.07 -0.99
CA LEU A 28 15.10 11.41 0.31
C LEU A 28 16.43 10.72 0.69
N PRO A 29 17.52 11.47 0.92
CA PRO A 29 18.86 10.90 1.12
C PRO A 29 19.06 10.21 2.47
N ALA A 30 18.22 10.51 3.46
CA ALA A 30 18.38 9.99 4.81
C ALA A 30 18.11 8.47 4.85
N GLU A 31 18.98 7.70 5.52
CA GLU A 31 18.80 6.24 5.68
C GLU A 31 17.41 5.81 6.16
N PRO A 32 16.73 6.51 7.11
CA PRO A 32 15.37 6.18 7.51
C PRO A 32 14.34 6.20 6.37
N ALA A 33 14.61 6.90 5.27
CA ALA A 33 13.75 6.90 4.09
C ALA A 33 13.71 5.53 3.39
N LYS A 34 14.76 4.70 3.52
CA LYS A 34 14.81 3.34 2.96
C LYS A 34 13.89 2.34 3.69
N THR A 35 13.31 2.76 4.80
CA THR A 35 12.27 2.03 5.54
C THR A 35 10.94 2.79 5.57
N ALA A 36 10.84 3.94 4.90
CA ALA A 36 9.64 4.75 4.92
C ALA A 36 8.54 4.19 4.01
N HIS A 37 7.30 4.23 4.49
CA HIS A 37 6.12 3.77 3.75
C HIS A 37 5.57 4.83 2.77
N PHE A 38 6.47 5.55 2.10
CA PHE A 38 6.14 6.49 1.03
C PHE A 38 7.38 6.75 0.15
N CYS A 39 7.16 7.29 -1.04
CA CYS A 39 8.22 7.84 -1.89
C CYS A 39 8.06 9.36 -2.02
N SER A 40 9.06 10.02 -2.59
CA SER A 40 9.07 11.47 -2.82
C SER A 40 7.97 11.97 -3.76
N MET A 41 7.40 11.10 -4.60
CA MET A 41 6.33 11.50 -5.52
C MET A 41 5.01 11.81 -4.81
N CYS A 42 4.61 10.99 -3.82
CA CYS A 42 3.29 11.08 -3.18
C CYS A 42 3.35 11.60 -1.74
N GLY A 43 4.52 11.53 -1.11
CA GLY A 43 4.70 11.90 0.29
C GLY A 43 3.92 11.02 1.28
N PRO A 44 4.04 11.29 2.58
CA PRO A 44 3.52 10.41 3.63
C PRO A 44 1.98 10.31 3.61
N LYS A 45 1.27 11.40 3.30
CA LYS A 45 -0.19 11.43 3.39
C LYS A 45 -0.89 10.79 2.19
N PHE A 46 -0.28 10.81 1.01
CA PHE A 46 -0.96 10.45 -0.25
C PHE A 46 -0.33 9.25 -0.97
N CYS A 47 0.56 8.49 -0.34
CA CYS A 47 1.10 7.27 -0.93
C CYS A 47 0.00 6.21 -1.15
N SER A 48 -0.30 5.91 -2.42
CA SER A 48 -1.35 4.96 -2.81
C SER A 48 -1.12 3.55 -2.27
N MET A 49 0.14 3.08 -2.22
CA MET A 49 0.47 1.76 -1.69
C MET A 49 0.21 1.66 -0.18
N ARG A 50 0.58 2.70 0.59
CA ARG A 50 0.30 2.78 2.02
C ARG A 50 -1.21 2.82 2.29
N ILE A 51 -1.92 3.69 1.57
CA ILE A 51 -3.38 3.79 1.67
C ILE A 51 -4.04 2.46 1.31
N THR A 52 -3.53 1.73 0.32
CA THR A 52 -4.05 0.41 -0.04
C THR A 52 -3.88 -0.58 1.11
N GLN A 53 -2.75 -0.55 1.80
CA GLN A 53 -2.52 -1.40 2.98
C GLN A 53 -3.48 -1.02 4.11
N ASP A 54 -3.59 0.27 4.44
CA ASP A 54 -4.52 0.78 5.46
C ASP A 54 -5.98 0.36 5.15
N VAL A 55 -6.41 0.44 3.89
CA VAL A 55 -7.77 0.06 3.46
C VAL A 55 -7.98 -1.45 3.57
N ARG A 56 -7.00 -2.28 3.17
CA ARG A 56 -7.10 -3.74 3.29
C ARG A 56 -7.26 -4.16 4.75
N ASP A 57 -6.49 -3.54 5.64
CA ASP A 57 -6.52 -3.85 7.07
C ASP A 57 -7.84 -3.36 7.70
N ALA A 58 -8.28 -2.14 7.38
CA ALA A 58 -9.51 -1.58 7.94
C ALA A 58 -10.79 -2.25 7.42
N MET A 59 -10.80 -2.71 6.17
CA MET A 59 -12.00 -3.22 5.49
C MET A 59 -12.04 -4.75 5.39
N ALA A 60 -11.14 -5.47 6.07
CA ALA A 60 -11.11 -6.95 6.05
C ALA A 60 -12.47 -7.56 6.43
N THR A 61 -13.01 -7.19 7.60
CA THR A 61 -14.31 -7.67 8.08
C THR A 61 -15.47 -7.26 7.16
N LYS A 62 -15.45 -6.03 6.64
CA LYS A 62 -16.48 -5.56 5.69
C LYS A 62 -16.43 -6.31 4.37
N SER A 63 -15.25 -6.71 3.92
CA SER A 63 -15.07 -7.52 2.72
C SER A 63 -15.62 -8.94 2.93
N GLU A 64 -15.43 -9.52 4.11
CA GLU A 64 -16.01 -10.81 4.50
C GLU A 64 -17.54 -10.75 4.61
N GLU A 65 -18.09 -9.71 5.26
CA GLU A 65 -19.53 -9.46 5.32
C GLU A 65 -20.12 -9.36 3.90
N PHE A 66 -19.49 -8.60 3.00
CA PHE A 66 -19.93 -8.46 1.62
C PHE A 66 -19.93 -9.80 0.87
N ALA A 67 -18.89 -10.61 1.07
CA ALA A 67 -18.80 -11.95 0.50
C ALA A 67 -19.89 -12.88 1.04
N ALA A 68 -20.18 -12.82 2.35
CA ALA A 68 -21.24 -13.60 2.98
C ALA A 68 -22.64 -13.26 2.43
N HIS A 69 -22.86 -12.01 2.03
CA HIS A 69 -24.10 -11.57 1.36
C HIS A 69 -24.12 -11.82 -0.15
N GLY A 70 -23.22 -12.67 -0.66
CA GLY A 70 -23.19 -13.10 -2.05
C GLY A 70 -22.66 -12.05 -3.01
N ASN A 71 -21.79 -11.15 -2.55
CA ASN A 71 -21.16 -10.08 -3.34
C ASN A 71 -22.18 -9.12 -3.98
N ARG A 72 -23.26 -8.79 -3.26
CA ARG A 72 -24.32 -7.90 -3.73
C ARG A 72 -24.22 -6.54 -3.06
N VAL A 73 -24.27 -5.49 -3.86
CA VAL A 73 -24.28 -4.11 -3.36
C VAL A 73 -25.62 -3.77 -2.69
N TYR A 74 -26.72 -4.30 -3.22
CA TYR A 74 -28.06 -4.11 -2.69
C TYR A 74 -28.52 -5.38 -1.96
N ILE A 75 -28.74 -5.27 -0.66
CA ILE A 75 -29.23 -6.37 0.19
C ILE A 75 -30.74 -6.16 0.42
N PRO A 76 -31.60 -7.17 0.17
CA PRO A 76 -33.01 -7.09 0.50
C PRO A 76 -33.22 -6.84 2.00
N LEU A 77 -34.19 -5.99 2.37
CA LEU A 77 -34.50 -5.66 3.77
C LEU A 77 -34.88 -6.88 4.63
N GLU A 78 -35.29 -7.97 3.98
CA GLU A 78 -35.56 -9.27 4.61
C GLU A 78 -34.31 -9.92 5.21
N ASN A 79 -33.13 -9.58 4.69
CA ASN A 79 -31.84 -10.18 5.01
C ASN A 79 -30.89 -9.24 5.77
N SER A 80 -31.32 -8.02 6.10
CA SER A 80 -30.52 -7.12 6.95
C SER A 80 -30.63 -7.55 8.40
N GLN A 81 -29.54 -8.08 8.97
CA GLN A 81 -29.45 -8.29 10.43
C GLN A 81 -29.56 -6.93 11.16
N PRO A 82 -30.18 -6.89 12.36
CA PRO A 82 -30.27 -5.68 13.16
C PRO A 82 -28.91 -5.17 13.64
#